data_AF-A0A179IL72-F1
#
_entry.id   AF-A0A179IL72-F1
#
_cell.length_a   1.000
_cell.length_b   1.000
_cell.length_c   1.000
_cell.angle_alpha   90.00
_cell.angle_beta   90.00
_cell.angle_gamma   90.00
#
_symmetry.space_group_name_H-M   'P 1'
#
loop_
_entity.id
_entity.type
_entity.pdbx_description
1 polymer ?
#
loop_
_entity_poly.entity_id
_entity_poly.type
_entity_poly.pdbx_seq_one_letter_code
_entity_poly.pdbx_strand_id
1 'polypeptide(L)'
;MYHFAPSRMPLLLYAARELKANFMAFDLVLNDKALLSARLTAKLVGRLAGCPLNAFLTEEQYTEQLVDAGYDKGTVSIQDVTSAVFSGLVSHIERQQRSLKPYGVSMGSMGVARRIFDWADSTGVLRAVIVVARVKSKTA
;
A
#
# COMPACT_ATOMS: atom_id res chain seq x y z
N MET A 1 -3.40 -2.83 2.92
CA MET A 1 -2.84 -3.54 4.09
C MET A 1 -1.86 -2.67 4.91
N TYR A 2 -1.34 -1.58 4.37
CA TYR A 2 -0.23 -0.78 4.89
C TYR A 2 -0.51 -0.06 6.21
N HIS A 3 -1.77 0.02 6.65
CA HIS A 3 -2.15 0.53 7.97
C HIS A 3 -2.26 -0.55 9.07
N PHE A 4 -2.13 -1.84 8.75
CA PHE A 4 -2.24 -2.90 9.76
C PHE A 4 -1.04 -2.88 10.72
N ALA A 5 -1.31 -2.50 11.96
CA ALA A 5 -0.32 -2.36 13.02
C ALA A 5 -0.50 -3.43 14.12
N PRO A 6 0.59 -3.88 14.77
CA PRO A 6 1.99 -3.54 14.48
C PRO A 6 2.54 -4.30 13.25
N SER A 7 1.84 -5.32 12.77
CA SER A 7 2.18 -6.11 11.60
C SER A 7 0.94 -6.77 11.00
N ARG A 8 0.93 -6.96 9.68
CA ARG A 8 -0.09 -7.76 8.97
C ARG A 8 0.11 -9.27 9.10
N MET A 9 1.28 -9.72 9.56
CA MET A 9 1.62 -11.15 9.56
C MET A 9 0.67 -12.05 10.34
N PRO A 10 0.23 -11.71 11.56
CA PRO A 10 -0.69 -12.56 12.30
C PRO A 10 -2.00 -12.81 11.54
N LEU A 11 -2.51 -11.79 10.84
CA LEU A 11 -3.72 -11.92 10.02
C LEU A 11 -3.47 -12.82 8.80
N LEU A 12 -2.35 -12.62 8.09
CA LEU A 12 -2.02 -13.44 6.93
C LEU A 12 -1.83 -14.91 7.30
N LEU A 13 -1.14 -15.18 8.42
CA LEU A 13 -0.93 -16.52 8.96
C LEU A 13 -2.26 -17.19 9.31
N TYR A 14 -3.13 -16.50 10.04
CA TYR A 14 -4.43 -17.03 10.43
C TYR A 14 -5.32 -17.31 9.21
N ALA A 15 -5.40 -16.36 8.27
CA ALA A 15 -6.19 -16.51 7.04
C ALA A 15 -5.71 -17.70 6.18
N ALA A 16 -4.40 -17.84 6.01
CA ALA A 16 -3.84 -18.92 5.18
C ALA A 16 -3.90 -20.28 5.88
N ARG A 17 -3.53 -20.34 7.16
CA ARG A 17 -3.29 -21.61 7.87
C ARG A 17 -4.55 -22.17 8.53
N GLU A 18 -5.35 -21.32 9.14
CA GLU A 18 -6.55 -21.73 9.87
C GLU A 18 -7.78 -21.68 8.96
N LEU A 19 -8.00 -20.56 8.27
CA LEU A 19 -9.20 -20.39 7.43
C LEU A 19 -9.08 -21.02 6.04
N LYS A 20 -7.86 -21.34 5.60
CA LYS A 20 -7.56 -21.74 4.21
C LYS A 20 -8.15 -20.76 3.17
N ALA A 21 -8.15 -19.47 3.51
CA ALA A 21 -8.76 -18.43 2.69
C ALA A 21 -7.79 -17.92 1.62
N ASN A 22 -8.30 -17.65 0.42
CA ASN A 22 -7.57 -16.86 -0.57
C ASN A 22 -7.47 -15.40 -0.09
N PHE A 23 -6.41 -14.72 -0.51
CA PHE A 23 -6.13 -13.34 -0.14
C PHE A 23 -6.33 -12.40 -1.32
N MET A 24 -7.01 -11.29 -1.07
CA MET A 24 -7.04 -10.13 -1.97
C MET A 24 -6.99 -8.87 -1.12
N ALA A 25 -6.14 -7.90 -1.48
CA ALA A 25 -6.13 -6.61 -0.82
C ALA A 25 -5.59 -5.49 -1.72
N PHE A 26 -6.07 -4.28 -1.46
CA PHE A 26 -5.37 -3.06 -1.87
C PHE A 26 -4.18 -2.81 -0.94
N ASP A 27 -3.05 -2.41 -1.52
CA ASP A 27 -1.90 -1.97 -0.73
C ASP A 27 -0.94 -0.99 -1.40
N LEU A 28 0.03 -0.50 -0.62
CA LEU A 28 1.15 0.32 -1.10
C LEU A 28 2.46 -0.46 -1.01
N VAL A 29 3.17 -0.57 -2.14
CA VAL A 29 4.49 -1.20 -2.23
C VAL A 29 5.56 -0.20 -2.65
N LEU A 30 6.79 -0.45 -2.26
CA LEU A 30 7.96 0.29 -2.73
C LEU A 30 8.28 -0.13 -4.16
N ASN A 31 8.59 0.85 -5.00
CA ASN A 31 9.12 0.57 -6.33
C ASN A 31 10.57 0.09 -6.22
N ASP A 32 10.84 -1.15 -6.63
CA ASP A 32 12.16 -1.77 -6.62
C ASP A 32 13.20 -1.00 -7.45
N LYS A 33 12.74 -0.30 -8.49
CA LYS A 33 13.59 0.51 -9.37
C LYS A 33 13.92 1.89 -8.79
N ALA A 34 13.26 2.31 -7.70
CA ALA A 34 13.55 3.58 -7.06
C ALA A 34 14.88 3.55 -6.30
N LEU A 35 15.52 4.72 -6.20
CA LEU A 35 16.73 4.91 -5.41
C LEU A 35 16.49 4.46 -3.95
N LEU A 36 17.50 3.85 -3.34
CA LEU A 36 17.44 3.39 -1.94
C LEU A 36 17.09 4.53 -0.98
N SER A 37 17.64 5.72 -1.21
CA SER A 37 17.33 6.93 -0.44
C SER A 37 15.84 7.29 -0.52
N ALA A 38 15.26 7.28 -1.73
CA ALA A 38 13.84 7.54 -1.92
C ALA A 38 12.97 6.51 -1.19
N ARG A 39 13.33 5.21 -1.27
CA ARG A 39 12.63 4.14 -0.54
C ARG A 39 12.71 4.33 0.98
N LEU A 40 13.84 4.76 1.50
CA LEU A 40 14.00 5.07 2.93
C LEU A 40 13.15 6.29 3.33
N THR A 41 13.14 7.35 2.52
CA THR A 41 12.27 8.51 2.72
C THR A 41 10.80 8.10 2.74
N ALA A 42 10.36 7.21 1.84
CA ALA A 42 8.98 6.73 1.83
C ALA A 42 8.59 6.03 3.13
N LYS A 43 9.48 5.20 3.70
CA LYS A 43 9.25 4.57 5.01
C LYS A 43 9.13 5.59 6.14
N LEU A 44 9.98 6.61 6.15
CA LEU A 44 9.92 7.70 7.15
C LEU A 44 8.63 8.51 7.02
N VAL A 45 8.26 8.91 5.81
CA VAL A 45 7.01 9.63 5.53
C VAL A 45 5.80 8.79 5.96
N GLY A 46 5.78 7.50 5.62
CA GLY A 46 4.75 6.57 6.08
C GLY A 46 4.64 6.50 7.59
N ARG A 47 5.78 6.42 8.30
CA ARG A 47 5.80 6.38 9.76
C ARG A 47 5.23 7.64 10.40
N LEU A 48 5.58 8.80 9.87
CA LEU A 48 5.03 10.10 10.30
C LEU A 48 3.53 10.21 9.98
N ALA A 49 3.08 9.59 8.90
CA ALA A 49 1.66 9.46 8.53
C ALA A 49 0.92 8.36 9.32
N GLY A 50 1.55 7.76 10.34
CA GLY A 50 0.91 6.76 11.23
C GLY A 50 0.96 5.32 10.72
N CYS A 51 1.70 5.03 9.65
CA CYS A 51 1.92 3.66 9.19
C CYS A 51 3.01 2.96 10.04
N PRO A 52 2.95 1.63 10.20
CA PRO A 52 4.08 0.84 10.73
C PRO A 52 5.38 1.04 9.94
N LEU A 53 6.54 0.89 10.60
CA LEU A 53 7.86 1.04 9.96
C LEU A 53 8.07 0.11 8.75
N ASN A 54 7.50 -1.09 8.81
CA ASN A 54 7.57 -2.11 7.77
C ASN A 54 6.29 -2.19 6.93
N ALA A 55 5.49 -1.11 6.89
CA ALA A 55 4.26 -1.04 6.12
C ALA A 55 4.50 -1.23 4.63
N PHE A 56 5.51 -0.53 4.09
CA PHE A 56 5.85 -0.55 2.68
C PHE A 56 6.96 -1.55 2.42
N LEU A 57 6.61 -2.64 1.74
CA LEU A 57 7.51 -3.68 1.26
C LEU A 57 7.72 -3.52 -0.24
N THR A 58 8.81 -4.07 -0.75
CA THR A 58 8.94 -4.31 -2.19
C THR A 58 8.00 -5.42 -2.65
N GLU A 59 7.78 -5.58 -3.96
CA GLU A 59 6.94 -6.67 -4.46
C GLU A 59 7.51 -8.05 -4.11
N GLU A 60 8.84 -8.18 -4.18
CA GLU A 60 9.56 -9.40 -3.79
C GLU A 60 9.35 -9.70 -2.29
N GLN A 61 9.59 -8.72 -1.42
CA GLN A 61 9.39 -8.86 0.02
C GLN A 61 7.93 -9.18 0.38
N TYR A 62 6.96 -8.58 -0.31
CA TYR A 62 5.55 -8.90 -0.11
C TYR A 62 5.27 -10.35 -0.53
N THR A 63 5.76 -10.76 -1.70
CA THR A 63 5.59 -12.13 -2.20
C THR A 63 6.16 -13.16 -1.23
N GLU A 64 7.38 -12.94 -0.73
CA GLU A 64 8.00 -13.77 0.31
C GLU A 64 7.13 -13.84 1.56
N GLN A 65 6.63 -12.69 2.02
CA GLN A 65 5.77 -12.62 3.18
C GLN A 65 4.47 -13.44 3.03
N LEU A 66 3.88 -13.46 1.83
CA LEU A 66 2.71 -14.30 1.53
C LEU A 66 3.09 -15.78 1.48
N VAL A 67 4.22 -16.12 0.88
CA VAL A 67 4.70 -17.50 0.85
C VAL A 67 4.94 -18.04 2.27
N ASP A 68 5.58 -17.25 3.14
CA ASP A 68 5.81 -17.58 4.54
C ASP A 68 4.51 -17.79 5.32
N ALA A 69 3.47 -17.03 4.98
CA ALA A 69 2.15 -17.19 5.57
C ALA A 69 1.47 -18.52 5.15
N GLY A 70 1.78 -19.04 3.96
CA GLY A 70 1.26 -20.31 3.45
C GLY A 70 0.58 -20.22 2.08
N TYR A 71 0.70 -19.08 1.39
CA TYR A 71 0.19 -18.90 0.03
C TYR A 71 1.12 -19.54 -1.02
N ASP A 72 0.55 -19.90 -2.16
CA ASP A 72 1.31 -20.42 -3.29
C ASP A 72 1.95 -19.30 -4.11
N LYS A 73 3.29 -19.30 -4.19
CA LYS A 73 4.09 -18.32 -4.96
C LYS A 73 3.61 -18.21 -6.41
N GLY A 74 3.25 -19.33 -7.04
CA GLY A 74 2.80 -19.35 -8.44
C GLY A 74 1.45 -18.66 -8.68
N THR A 75 0.72 -18.35 -7.61
CA THR A 75 -0.59 -17.69 -7.69
C THR A 75 -0.57 -16.24 -7.23
N VAL A 76 0.57 -15.75 -6.73
CA VAL A 76 0.72 -14.37 -6.29
C VAL A 76 0.70 -13.46 -7.52
N SER A 77 -0.27 -12.56 -7.55
CA SER A 77 -0.38 -11.50 -8.54
C SER A 77 -0.40 -10.15 -7.83
N ILE A 78 0.49 -9.25 -8.24
CA ILE A 78 0.54 -7.88 -7.76
C ILE A 78 0.30 -6.98 -8.96
N GLN A 79 -0.89 -6.39 -9.04
CA GLN A 79 -1.29 -5.54 -10.14
C GLN A 79 -1.15 -4.06 -9.75
N ASP A 80 -0.42 -3.30 -10.56
CA ASP A 80 -0.33 -1.84 -10.42
C ASP A 80 -1.66 -1.16 -10.76
N VAL A 81 -2.14 -0.34 -9.84
CA VAL A 81 -3.32 0.51 -10.00
C VAL A 81 -3.02 1.96 -9.60
N THR A 82 -1.75 2.36 -9.53
CA THR A 82 -1.28 3.68 -9.05
C THR A 82 -1.97 4.82 -9.81
N SER A 83 -1.96 4.76 -11.14
CA SER A 83 -2.56 5.80 -11.99
C SER A 83 -4.07 5.95 -11.77
N ALA A 84 -4.77 4.85 -11.45
CA ALA A 84 -6.20 4.86 -11.17
C ALA A 84 -6.55 5.39 -9.77
N VAL A 85 -5.58 5.39 -8.84
CA VAL A 85 -5.81 5.76 -7.43
C VAL A 85 -5.26 7.14 -7.12
N PHE A 86 -3.96 7.38 -7.33
CA PHE A 86 -3.30 8.60 -6.85
C PHE A 86 -3.77 9.85 -7.59
N SER A 87 -3.75 9.83 -8.93
CA SER A 87 -4.16 10.98 -9.75
C SER A 87 -5.60 11.42 -9.44
N GLY A 88 -6.52 10.46 -9.31
CA GLY A 88 -7.93 10.70 -8.99
C GLY A 88 -8.12 11.26 -7.59
N LEU A 89 -7.43 10.68 -6.60
CA LEU A 89 -7.49 11.11 -5.20
C LEU A 89 -6.92 12.51 -5.01
N VAL A 90 -5.74 12.79 -5.56
CA VAL A 90 -5.09 14.11 -5.50
C VAL A 90 -5.99 15.17 -6.13
N SER A 91 -6.53 14.88 -7.31
CA SER A 91 -7.45 15.79 -8.01
C SER A 91 -8.75 16.03 -7.24
N HIS A 92 -9.27 15.01 -6.55
CA HIS A 92 -10.47 15.16 -5.71
C HIS A 92 -10.19 16.07 -4.52
N ILE A 93 -9.11 15.82 -3.77
CA ILE A 93 -8.74 16.63 -2.60
C ILE A 93 -8.49 18.09 -3.03
N GLU A 94 -7.89 18.29 -4.20
CA GLU A 94 -7.71 19.62 -4.77
C GLU A 94 -9.02 20.37 -5.01
N ARG A 95 -10.00 19.71 -5.64
CA ARG A 95 -11.31 20.31 -5.90
C ARG A 95 -12.02 20.68 -4.59
N GLN A 96 -11.95 19.80 -3.58
CA GLN A 96 -12.50 20.10 -2.25
C GLN A 96 -11.79 21.32 -1.63
N GLN A 97 -10.45 21.35 -1.66
CA GLN A 97 -9.68 22.47 -1.12
C GLN A 97 -10.02 23.80 -1.81
N ARG A 98 -10.15 23.81 -3.14
CA ARG A 98 -10.52 25.03 -3.90
C ARG A 98 -11.93 25.50 -3.53
N SER A 99 -12.86 24.58 -3.29
CA SER A 99 -14.25 24.90 -2.95
C SER A 99 -14.39 25.44 -1.52
N LEU A 100 -13.56 24.97 -0.59
CA LEU A 100 -13.62 25.35 0.83
C LEU A 100 -12.80 26.61 1.16
N LYS A 101 -11.74 26.89 0.38
CA LYS A 101 -10.84 28.04 0.61
C LYS A 101 -11.56 29.40 0.74
N PRO A 102 -12.58 29.74 -0.08
CA PRO A 102 -13.30 31.02 0.06
C PRO A 102 -14.01 31.20 1.40
N TYR A 103 -14.36 30.10 2.07
CA TYR A 103 -15.02 30.12 3.36
C TYR A 103 -14.03 30.12 4.54
N GLY A 104 -12.73 30.29 4.29
CA GLY A 104 -11.69 30.23 5.32
C GLY A 104 -11.43 28.82 5.86
N VAL A 105 -12.02 27.79 5.24
CA VAL A 105 -11.89 26.39 5.68
C VAL A 105 -10.69 25.73 5.01
N SER A 106 -9.78 25.19 5.82
CA SER A 106 -8.63 24.40 5.37
C SER A 106 -8.95 22.91 5.39
N MET A 107 -8.38 22.15 4.45
CA MET A 107 -8.48 20.69 4.42
C MET A 107 -7.66 19.98 5.52
N GLY A 108 -6.91 20.72 6.36
CA GLY A 108 -6.18 20.18 7.50
C GLY A 108 -5.29 18.99 7.13
N SER A 109 -5.49 17.85 7.81
CA SER A 109 -4.75 16.60 7.58
C SER A 109 -4.90 16.06 6.14
N MET A 110 -6.04 16.28 5.48
CA MET A 110 -6.23 15.87 4.08
C MET A 110 -5.37 16.69 3.11
N GLY A 111 -5.06 17.93 3.44
CA GLY A 111 -4.08 18.73 2.69
C GLY A 111 -2.66 18.18 2.80
N VAL A 112 -2.29 17.62 3.96
CA VAL A 112 -1.01 16.93 4.16
C VAL A 112 -0.99 15.61 3.38
N ALA A 113 -2.07 14.82 3.48
CA ALA A 113 -2.20 13.58 2.72
C ALA A 113 -2.07 13.82 1.21
N ARG A 114 -2.70 14.88 0.68
CA ARG A 114 -2.53 15.27 -0.72
C ARG A 114 -1.07 15.45 -1.11
N ARG A 115 -0.28 16.21 -0.32
CA ARG A 115 1.14 16.44 -0.62
C ARG A 115 1.95 15.15 -0.62
N ILE A 116 1.63 14.23 0.29
CA ILE A 116 2.29 12.91 0.35
C ILE A 116 1.96 12.10 -0.90
N PHE A 117 0.69 12.04 -1.31
CA PHE A 117 0.27 11.30 -2.50
C PHE A 117 0.81 11.93 -3.79
N ASP A 118 0.84 13.24 -3.89
CA ASP A 118 1.42 13.98 -5.03
C ASP A 118 2.94 13.76 -5.15
N TRP A 119 3.65 13.76 -4.02
CA TRP A 119 5.06 13.38 -3.96
C TRP A 119 5.28 11.91 -4.35
N ALA A 120 4.44 11.01 -3.85
CA ALA A 120 4.52 9.59 -4.18
C ALA A 120 4.28 9.33 -5.68
N ASP A 121 3.30 10.01 -6.27
CA ASP A 121 2.95 9.93 -7.70
C ASP A 121 4.07 10.48 -8.59
N SER A 122 4.56 11.70 -8.29
CA SER A 122 5.63 12.35 -9.06
C SER A 122 6.98 11.64 -9.00
N THR A 123 7.31 11.00 -7.87
CA THR A 123 8.58 10.27 -7.70
C THR A 123 8.48 8.80 -8.13
N GLY A 124 7.27 8.26 -8.24
CA GLY A 124 7.04 6.83 -8.49
C GLY A 124 7.63 5.90 -7.43
N VAL A 125 7.92 6.41 -6.23
CA VAL A 125 8.57 5.65 -5.15
C VAL A 125 7.64 4.66 -4.48
N LEU A 126 6.33 4.97 -4.46
CA LEU A 126 5.27 4.11 -4.01
C LEU A 126 4.36 3.76 -5.17
N ARG A 127 3.90 2.51 -5.18
CA ARG A 127 2.92 2.01 -6.13
C ARG A 127 1.69 1.54 -5.36
N ALA A 128 0.53 1.96 -5.82
CA ALA A 128 -0.74 1.46 -5.34
C ALA A 128 -1.06 0.17 -6.09
N VAL A 129 -1.30 -0.92 -5.37
CA VAL A 129 -1.44 -2.26 -5.95
C VAL A 129 -2.67 -2.99 -5.45
N ILE A 130 -3.17 -3.89 -6.28
CA ILE A 130 -4.06 -4.97 -5.87
C ILE A 130 -3.22 -6.24 -5.80
N VAL A 131 -3.18 -6.86 -4.63
CA VAL A 131 -2.47 -8.11 -4.39
C VAL A 131 -3.49 -9.23 -4.30
N VAL A 132 -3.27 -10.32 -5.03
CA VAL A 132 -4.06 -11.55 -4.98
C VAL A 132 -3.13 -12.72 -4.72
N ALA A 133 -3.51 -13.63 -3.83
CA ALA A 133 -2.78 -14.87 -3.58
C ALA A 133 -3.72 -16.00 -3.18
N ARG A 134 -3.42 -17.24 -3.57
CA ARG A 134 -4.22 -18.41 -3.23
C ARG A 134 -3.46 -19.32 -2.29
N VAL A 135 -4.18 -19.99 -1.39
CA VAL A 135 -3.58 -21.04 -0.57
C VAL A 135 -3.24 -22.25 -1.44
N LYS A 136 -2.20 -22.99 -1.08
CA LYS A 136 -1.88 -24.26 -1.77
C LYS A 136 -3.06 -25.22 -1.60
N SER A 137 -3.72 -25.56 -2.69
CA SER A 137 -4.67 -26.66 -2.70
C SER A 137 -3.90 -27.95 -2.42
N LYS A 138 -4.43 -28.84 -1.59
CA LYS A 138 -3.98 -30.23 -1.63
C LYS A 138 -4.39 -30.75 -3.01
N THR A 139 -3.43 -31.09 -3.85
CA THR A 139 -3.71 -31.91 -5.03
C THR A 139 -4.45 -33.15 -4.52
N ALA A 140 -5.67 -33.36 -5.01
CA ALA A 140 -6.47 -34.54 -4.70
C ALA A 140 -5.81 -35.80 -5.26
#